data_AF-A0A1E3W9K3-F1
#
_entry.id   AF-A0A1E3W9K3-F1
#
_cell.length_a   1.000
_cell.length_b   1.000
_cell.length_c   1.000
_cell.angle_alpha   90.00
_cell.angle_beta   90.00
_cell.angle_gamma   90.00
#
_symmetry.space_group_name_H-M   'P 1'
#
loop_
_entity.id
_entity.type
_entity.pdbx_description
1 polymer ?
#
loop_
_entity_poly.entity_id
_entity_poly.type
_entity_poly.pdbx_seq_one_letter_code
_entity_poly.pdbx_strand_id
1 'polypeptide(L)' 'MSNEPSLEEIERRIQIVEDNLRELVEQAAAYSGAADEERNAQRIADQQAKLDALMKQRETLLNRT' A
#
# COMPACT_ATOMS: atom_id res chain seq x y z
N MET A 1 19.79 -17.71 -8.46
CA MET A 1 19.39 -16.65 -7.50
C MET A 1 17.88 -16.60 -7.53
N SER A 2 17.22 -16.82 -6.39
CA SER A 2 15.76 -16.73 -6.32
C SER A 2 15.35 -15.29 -6.64
N ASN A 3 14.45 -15.12 -7.60
CA ASN A 3 13.92 -13.81 -8.00
C ASN A 3 12.78 -13.35 -7.07
N GLU A 4 12.58 -14.06 -5.96
CA GLU A 4 11.57 -13.73 -4.95
C GLU A 4 12.13 -12.65 -4.01
N PRO A 5 11.37 -11.57 -3.72
CA PRO A 5 11.80 -10.54 -2.79
C PRO A 5 12.00 -11.09 -1.38
N SER A 6 12.95 -10.54 -0.64
CA SER A 6 13.17 -10.92 0.76
C SER A 6 12.05 -10.41 1.67
N LEU A 7 11.92 -10.99 2.88
CA LEU A 7 10.99 -10.50 3.89
C LEU A 7 11.22 -9.01 4.21
N GLU A 8 12.48 -8.62 4.40
CA GLU A 8 12.88 -7.23 4.66
C GLU A 8 12.49 -6.29 3.51
N GLU A 9 12.60 -6.75 2.26
CA GLU A 9 12.17 -5.97 1.10
C GLU A 9 10.65 -5.80 1.06
N ILE A 10 9.88 -6.85 1.37
CA ILE A 10 8.42 -6.75 1.47
C ILE A 10 8.01 -5.81 2.60
N GLU A 11 8.64 -5.88 3.77
CA GLU A 11 8.34 -4.99 4.91
C GLU A 11 8.66 -3.53 4.58
N ARG A 12 9.77 -3.24 3.89
CA ARG A 12 10.06 -1.90 3.37
C ARG A 12 8.98 -1.39 2.41
N ARG A 13 8.52 -2.26 1.49
CA ARG A 13 7.47 -1.89 0.53
C ARG A 13 6.12 -1.64 1.23
N ILE A 14 5.80 -2.41 2.28
CA ILE A 14 4.61 -2.20 3.11
C ILE A 14 4.67 -0.81 3.75
N GLN A 15 5.79 -0.46 4.40
CA GLN A 15 5.95 0.84 5.04
C GLN A 15 5.71 2.00 4.07
N ILE A 16 6.29 1.92 2.86
CA ILE A 16 6.09 2.94 1.82
C ILE A 16 4.61 3.06 1.42
N VAL A 17 3.88 1.95 1.29
CA VAL A 17 2.47 1.97 0.93
C VAL A 17 1.61 2.54 2.06
N GLU A 18 1.91 2.20 3.31
CA GLU A 18 1.23 2.79 4.46
C GLU A 18 1.45 4.30 4.57
N ASP A 19 2.67 4.78 4.33
CA ASP A 19 2.99 6.21 4.33
C ASP A 19 2.22 6.93 3.21
N ASN A 20 2.19 6.36 1.99
CA ASN A 20 1.39 6.90 0.89
C ASN A 20 -0.11 6.95 1.23
N LEU A 21 -0.65 5.92 1.90
CA LEU A 21 -2.06 5.90 2.32
C LEU A 21 -2.36 7.02 3.32
N ARG A 22 -1.47 7.27 4.29
CA ARG A 22 -1.63 8.37 5.25
C ARG A 22 -1.66 9.73 4.53
N GLU A 23 -0.71 9.97 3.64
CA GLU A 23 -0.66 11.22 2.85
C GLU A 23 -1.92 11.42 1.99
N LEU A 24 -2.43 10.35 1.37
CA LEU A 24 -3.65 10.42 0.55
C LEU A 24 -4.89 10.71 1.39
N VAL A 25 -5.00 10.13 2.59
CA VAL A 25 -6.10 10.41 3.52
C VAL A 25 -6.05 11.86 3.99
N GLU A 26 -4.86 12.39 4.30
CA GLU A 26 -4.68 13.80 4.65
C GLU A 26 -5.06 14.73 3.50
N GLN A 27 -4.67 14.40 2.26
CA GLN A 27 -5.05 15.15 1.06
C GLN A 27 -6.57 15.13 0.84
N ALA A 28 -7.20 13.96 0.99
CA ALA A 28 -8.66 13.84 0.84
C ALA A 28 -9.42 14.64 1.90
N ALA A 29 -8.88 14.76 3.12
CA ALA A 29 -9.45 15.60 4.17
C ALA A 29 -9.25 17.11 3.89
N ALA A 30 -8.18 17.49 3.20
CA ALA A 30 -7.83 18.89 2.92
C ALA A 30 -8.56 19.48 1.68
N TYR A 31 -8.84 18.66 0.65
CA TYR A 31 -9.45 19.10 -0.61
C TYR A 31 -10.86 18.48 -0.77
N SER A 32 -11.92 19.25 -0.50
CA SER A 32 -13.32 18.80 -0.53
C SER A 32 -14.09 19.13 -1.82
N GLY A 33 -13.42 19.01 -2.97
CA GLY A 33 -14.03 19.16 -4.29
C GLY A 33 -14.36 17.79 -4.91
N ALA A 34 -15.56 17.63 -5.50
CA ALA A 34 -16.04 16.34 -6.02
C ALA A 34 -15.07 15.61 -6.98
N ALA A 35 -14.37 16.35 -7.85
CA ALA A 35 -13.39 15.75 -8.78
C ALA A 35 -12.08 15.31 -8.08
N ASP A 36 -11.68 16.01 -7.02
CA ASP A 36 -10.50 15.67 -6.23
C ASP A 36 -10.81 14.50 -5.29
N GLU A 37 -12.04 14.40 -4.79
CA GLU A 37 -12.53 13.28 -3.99
C GLU A 37 -12.52 11.95 -4.76
N GLU A 38 -13.03 11.91 -5.99
CA GLU A 38 -13.04 10.68 -6.80
C GLU A 38 -11.62 10.22 -7.15
N ARG A 39 -10.73 11.16 -7.52
CA ARG A 39 -9.32 10.85 -7.81
C ARG A 39 -8.59 10.33 -6.57
N ASN A 40 -8.80 10.96 -5.42
CA ASN A 40 -8.19 10.52 -4.17
C ASN A 40 -8.72 9.15 -3.74
N ALA A 41 -10.03 8.92 -3.88
CA ALA A 41 -10.64 7.63 -3.58
C ALA A 41 -10.06 6.50 -4.44
N GLN A 42 -9.88 6.72 -5.74
CA GLN A 42 -9.27 5.73 -6.63
C GLN A 42 -7.83 5.42 -6.22
N ARG A 43 -7.02 6.44 -5.93
CA ARG A 43 -5.62 6.25 -5.49
C ARG A 43 -5.52 5.52 -4.17
N ILE A 44 -6.42 5.80 -3.22
CA ILE A 44 -6.50 5.08 -1.94
C ILE A 44 -6.83 3.61 -2.19
N ALA A 45 -7.82 3.32 -3.04
CA ALA A 45 -8.19 1.95 -3.39
C ALA A 45 -7.02 1.18 -4.02
N ASP A 46 -6.28 1.80 -4.93
CA ASP A 46 -5.10 1.20 -5.57
C ASP A 46 -3.99 0.89 -4.56
N GLN A 47 -3.71 1.81 -3.62
CA GLN A 47 -2.71 1.58 -2.57
C GLN A 47 -3.15 0.50 -1.58
N GLN A 48 -4.44 0.44 -1.23
CA GLN A 48 -4.97 -0.60 -0.35
C GLN A 48 -4.84 -1.99 -1.01
N ALA A 49 -5.19 -2.11 -2.28
CA ALA A 49 -5.03 -3.37 -3.02
C ALA A 49 -3.55 -3.81 -3.09
N LYS A 50 -2.62 -2.86 -3.22
CA LYS A 50 -1.18 -3.11 -3.17
C LYS A 50 -0.73 -3.57 -1.77
N LEU A 51 -1.23 -2.93 -0.71
CA LEU A 51 -0.94 -3.31 0.67
C LEU A 51 -1.40 -4.75 0.94
N ASP A 52 -2.63 -5.09 0.56
CA ASP A 52 -3.18 -6.43 0.73
C ASP A 52 -2.34 -7.51 0.01
N ALA A 53 -1.87 -7.20 -1.21
CA ALA A 53 -0.99 -8.09 -1.97
C ALA A 53 0.36 -8.29 -1.27
N LEU A 54 0.96 -7.24 -0.72
CA LEU A 54 2.21 -7.32 0.04
C LEU A 54 2.04 -8.09 1.35
N MET A 55 0.93 -7.90 2.06
CA MET A 55 0.62 -8.64 3.29
C MET A 55 0.51 -10.15 3.01
N LYS A 56 -0.16 -10.55 1.91
CA LYS A 56 -0.23 -11.96 1.49
C LYS A 56 1.14 -12.55 1.14
N GLN A 57 1.99 -11.77 0.47
CA GLN A 57 3.38 -12.18 0.19
C GLN A 57 4.18 -12.36 1.47
N ARG A 58 4.05 -11.42 2.42
CA ARG A 58 4.70 -11.50 3.74
C ARG A 58 4.27 -12.75 4.50
N GLU A 59 2.97 -13.02 4.57
CA GLU A 59 2.42 -14.21 5.21
C GLU A 59 2.95 -15.49 4.57
N THR A 60 2.98 -15.54 3.23
CA THR A 60 3.52 -16.68 2.49
C THR A 60 4.99 -16.96 2.84
N LEU A 61 5.81 -15.91 2.99
CA LEU A 61 7.21 -16.08 3.38
C LEU A 61 7.36 -16.53 4.83
N LEU A 62 6.60 -15.95 5.76
CA LEU A 62 6.64 -16.34 7.17
C LEU A 62 6.21 -17.79 7.37
N ASN A 63 5.22 -18.28 6.61
CA ASN A 63 4.76 -19.67 6.67
C ASN A 63 5.72 -20.67 5.99
N ARG A 64 6.71 -20.21 5.22
CA ARG A 64 7.74 -21.03 4.57
C ARG A 64 8.98 -21.23 5.44
N THR A 65 9.09 -20.52 6.56
CA THR A 65 10.27 -20.47 7.43
C THR A 65 10.02 -21.26 8.71
#